data_AF-A0A9P6UAN4-F1
#
_entry.id   AF-A0A9P6UAN4-F1
#
_cell.length_a   1.000
_cell.length_b   1.000
_cell.length_c   1.000
_cell.angle_alpha   90.00
_cell.angle_beta   90.00
_cell.angle_gamma   90.00
#
_symmetry.space_group_name_H-M   'P 1'
#
loop_
_entity.id
_entity.type
_entity.pdbx_description
1 polymer ?
#
loop_
_entity_poly.entity_id
_entity_poly.type
_entity_poly.pdbx_seq_one_letter_code
_entity_poly.pdbx_strand_id
1 'polypeptide(L)'
;MAKACLDTGFGFPDTLRQDTVATIKSLISNFYVFEDLTVSPPNSVVVGSFRFPQVELLNELDQWLELSQRWTAAGDGYVEDMDDVETAFTSSASAQEPRSEAMTDREFHDGLSRILIRARDGHLSYDADCFRAFRYQQGLIMRHVVRSGKAVLKVHYVSPYFQRVNNVQQDISNCDVVIIQDRDASEYIQNWADKHIASSKDANISTP
;
A
#
# COMPACT_ATOMS: atom_id res chain seq x y z
N MET A 1 3.21 -21.67 0.89
CA MET A 1 4.00 -21.98 2.10
C MET A 1 4.41 -20.73 2.88
N ALA A 2 5.06 -19.72 2.28
CA ALA A 2 5.43 -18.50 3.03
C ALA A 2 4.22 -17.67 3.54
N LYS A 3 3.14 -17.55 2.74
CA LYS A 3 1.89 -16.84 3.13
C LYS A 3 1.32 -17.40 4.44
N ALA A 4 1.13 -18.72 4.52
CA ALA A 4 0.67 -19.39 5.72
C ALA A 4 1.53 -19.07 6.96
N CYS A 5 2.87 -19.03 6.86
CA CYS A 5 3.72 -18.72 8.02
C CYS A 5 3.64 -17.27 8.51
N LEU A 6 3.33 -16.31 7.63
CA LEU A 6 3.16 -14.90 7.99
C LEU A 6 1.75 -14.62 8.55
N ASP A 7 0.78 -15.39 8.11
CA ASP A 7 -0.63 -15.21 8.43
C ASP A 7 -1.05 -16.07 9.65
N THR A 8 -0.22 -17.04 10.07
CA THR A 8 -0.49 -17.86 11.27
C THR A 8 0.16 -17.28 12.53
N GLY A 9 -0.67 -16.79 13.46
CA GLY A 9 -0.48 -17.00 14.90
C GLY A 9 0.50 -16.12 15.66
N PHE A 10 1.25 -15.23 15.02
CA PHE A 10 2.01 -14.21 15.75
C PHE A 10 1.07 -13.10 16.19
N GLY A 11 0.48 -13.27 17.37
CA GLY A 11 -0.25 -12.20 18.04
C GLY A 11 0.71 -11.04 18.30
N PHE A 12 0.29 -9.83 17.97
CA PHE A 12 1.04 -8.63 18.30
C PHE A 12 0.49 -8.04 19.60
N PRO A 13 1.25 -8.03 20.71
CA PRO A 13 0.76 -7.59 22.01
C PRO A 13 0.14 -6.19 21.95
N ASP A 14 -1.01 -6.01 22.61
CA ASP A 14 -1.72 -4.73 22.56
C ASP A 14 -0.90 -3.55 23.09
N THR A 15 -0.03 -3.79 24.08
CA THR A 15 0.91 -2.77 24.57
C THR A 15 1.89 -2.34 23.48
N LEU A 16 2.42 -3.29 22.69
CA LEU A 16 3.32 -2.98 21.58
C LEU A 16 2.60 -2.28 20.42
N ARG A 17 1.31 -2.61 20.16
CA ARG A 17 0.48 -1.86 19.21
C ARG A 17 0.30 -0.41 19.62
N GLN A 18 -0.05 -0.20 20.89
CA GLN A 18 -0.22 1.14 21.47
C GLN A 18 1.08 1.94 21.40
N ASP A 19 2.20 1.35 21.84
CA ASP A 19 3.52 1.99 21.82
C ASP A 19 3.96 2.32 20.39
N THR A 20 3.70 1.43 19.43
CA THR A 20 4.01 1.64 18.01
C THR A 20 3.22 2.82 17.46
N VAL A 21 1.90 2.84 17.64
CA VAL A 21 1.04 3.94 17.17
C VAL A 21 1.42 5.25 17.86
N ALA A 22 1.63 5.24 19.18
CA ALA A 22 2.07 6.43 19.91
C ALA A 22 3.40 6.98 19.41
N THR A 23 4.36 6.09 19.10
CA THR A 23 5.65 6.48 18.53
C THR A 23 5.48 7.11 17.14
N ILE A 24 4.69 6.50 16.26
CA ILE A 24 4.43 7.04 14.91
C ILE A 24 3.75 8.40 15.00
N LYS A 25 2.70 8.53 15.83
CA LYS A 25 2.01 9.81 16.07
C LYS A 25 2.98 10.88 16.58
N SER A 26 3.83 10.54 17.55
CA SER A 26 4.85 11.45 18.07
C SER A 26 5.83 11.87 16.97
N LEU A 27 6.27 10.95 16.10
CA LEU A 27 7.15 11.30 14.99
C LEU A 27 6.47 12.23 13.98
N ILE A 28 5.20 11.99 13.65
CA ILE A 28 4.44 12.85 12.75
C ILE A 28 4.30 14.25 13.35
N SER A 29 3.77 14.38 14.57
CA SER A 29 3.50 15.69 15.16
C SER A 29 4.76 16.52 15.46
N ASN A 30 5.92 15.87 15.65
CA ASN A 30 7.15 16.58 15.99
C ASN A 30 8.08 16.81 14.79
N PHE A 31 8.03 15.96 13.76
CA PHE A 31 9.02 15.98 12.68
C PHE A 31 8.43 16.00 11.28
N TYR A 32 7.14 15.69 11.09
CA TYR A 32 6.52 15.70 9.78
C TYR A 32 6.00 17.10 9.41
N VAL A 33 6.85 17.88 8.74
CA VAL A 33 6.59 19.29 8.41
C VAL A 33 5.44 19.53 7.42
N PHE A 34 4.90 18.47 6.81
CA PHE A 34 3.81 18.55 5.82
C PHE A 34 2.47 18.05 6.37
N GLU A 35 2.35 17.85 7.69
CA GLU A 35 1.09 17.43 8.33
C GLU A 35 -0.10 18.31 7.88
N ASP A 36 0.05 19.64 7.96
CA ASP A 36 -0.98 20.59 7.52
C ASP A 36 -1.34 20.46 6.03
N LEU A 37 -0.38 20.10 5.17
CA LEU A 37 -0.63 19.90 3.74
C LEU A 37 -1.39 18.59 3.46
N THR A 38 -1.22 17.57 4.30
CA THR A 38 -2.02 16.34 4.16
C THR A 38 -3.48 16.55 4.56
N VAL A 39 -3.72 17.44 5.53
CA VAL A 39 -5.07 17.83 5.99
C VAL A 39 -5.68 18.89 5.05
N SER A 40 -4.87 19.70 4.38
CA SER A 40 -5.35 20.73 3.45
C SER A 40 -4.48 20.75 2.20
N PRO A 41 -4.65 19.76 1.30
CA PRO A 41 -3.85 19.67 0.09
C PRO A 41 -4.02 20.94 -0.76
N PRO A 42 -2.94 21.48 -1.34
CA PRO A 42 -3.01 22.73 -2.08
C PRO A 42 -3.99 22.60 -3.25
N ASN A 43 -4.99 23.49 -3.27
CA ASN A 43 -5.94 23.62 -4.37
C ASN A 43 -5.25 24.32 -5.56
N SER A 44 -4.36 23.62 -6.26
CA SER A 44 -3.72 24.17 -7.44
C SER A 44 -4.68 24.15 -8.63
N VAL A 45 -5.16 25.32 -9.03
CA VAL A 45 -5.92 25.53 -10.28
C VAL A 45 -5.04 25.23 -11.52
N VAL A 46 -3.72 25.33 -11.37
CA VAL A 46 -2.72 25.10 -12.43
C VAL A 46 -2.54 23.61 -12.72
N VAL A 47 -2.68 22.75 -11.71
CA VAL A 47 -2.65 21.28 -11.83
C VAL A 47 -4.09 20.77 -11.87
N GLY A 48 -4.87 21.25 -12.85
CA GLY A 48 -6.34 21.18 -12.93
C GLY A 48 -7.00 19.81 -13.06
N SER A 49 -6.41 18.74 -12.51
CA SER A 49 -6.99 17.39 -12.52
C SER A 49 -6.55 16.49 -11.36
N PHE A 50 -5.54 16.87 -10.56
CA PHE A 50 -5.13 16.08 -9.40
C PHE A 50 -5.73 16.67 -8.12
N ARG A 51 -6.88 16.11 -7.71
CA ARG A 51 -7.43 16.34 -6.37
C ARG A 51 -7.01 15.19 -5.49
N PHE A 52 -6.25 15.47 -4.44
CA PHE A 52 -5.92 14.48 -3.44
C PHE A 52 -7.00 14.49 -2.36
N PRO A 53 -7.43 13.31 -1.88
CA PRO A 53 -8.28 13.26 -0.71
C PRO A 53 -7.51 13.85 0.47
N GLN A 54 -8.20 14.66 1.27
CA GLN A 54 -7.70 15.07 2.58
C GLN A 54 -7.49 13.84 3.46
N VAL A 55 -6.41 13.85 4.24
CA VAL A 55 -6.05 12.76 5.14
C VAL A 55 -5.68 13.37 6.49
N GLU A 56 -6.37 12.94 7.53
CA GLU A 56 -6.04 13.28 8.92
C GLU A 56 -5.23 12.13 9.52
N LEU A 57 -3.92 12.10 9.26
CA LEU A 57 -3.07 10.95 9.60
C LEU A 57 -3.19 10.51 11.07
N LEU A 58 -3.18 11.46 12.01
CA LEU A 58 -3.30 11.15 13.44
C LEU A 58 -4.64 10.49 13.78
N ASN A 59 -5.73 10.97 13.19
CA ASN A 59 -7.08 10.43 13.38
C ASN A 59 -7.19 9.02 12.76
N GLU A 60 -6.60 8.80 11.57
CA GLU A 60 -6.58 7.49 10.94
C GLU A 60 -5.76 6.46 11.74
N LEU A 61 -4.64 6.88 12.34
CA LEU A 61 -3.84 6.04 13.24
C LEU A 61 -4.62 5.65 14.50
N ASP A 62 -5.39 6.57 15.07
CA ASP A 62 -6.25 6.29 16.22
C ASP A 62 -7.36 5.29 15.86
N GLN A 63 -8.03 5.50 14.72
CA GLN A 63 -9.06 4.58 14.22
C GLN A 63 -8.50 3.18 13.95
N TRP A 64 -7.27 3.09 13.42
CA TRP A 64 -6.61 1.81 13.18
C TRP A 64 -6.26 1.08 14.48
N LEU A 65 -5.76 1.80 15.49
CA LEU A 65 -5.49 1.24 16.81
C LEU A 65 -6.78 0.70 17.44
N GLU A 66 -7.87 1.47 17.41
CA GLU A 66 -9.17 1.02 17.91
C GLU A 66 -9.66 -0.25 17.19
N LEU A 67 -9.53 -0.29 15.86
CA LEU A 67 -9.93 -1.45 15.06
C LEU A 67 -9.11 -2.69 15.43
N SER A 68 -7.78 -2.54 15.59
CA SER A 68 -6.88 -3.64 15.96
C SER A 68 -7.21 -4.26 17.31
N GLN A 69 -7.62 -3.43 18.27
CA GLN A 69 -8.04 -3.87 19.61
C GLN A 69 -9.37 -4.63 19.56
N ARG A 70 -10.34 -4.16 18.73
CA ARG A 70 -11.64 -4.83 18.57
C ARG A 70 -11.50 -6.23 17.97
N TRP A 71 -10.62 -6.43 17.00
CA TRP A 71 -10.44 -7.73 16.35
C TRP A 71 -9.77 -8.75 17.30
N THR A 72 -8.94 -8.28 18.23
CA THR A 72 -8.27 -9.15 19.21
C THR A 72 -9.23 -9.69 20.27
N ALA A 73 -10.32 -8.98 20.56
CA ALA A 73 -11.34 -9.43 21.51
C ALA A 73 -12.28 -10.53 20.97
N ALA A 74 -12.21 -10.85 19.67
CA ALA A 74 -13.23 -11.64 18.97
C ALA A 74 -12.85 -13.10 18.65
N GLY A 75 -11.59 -13.54 18.81
CA GLY A 75 -11.13 -14.83 18.27
C GLY A 75 -10.25 -15.67 19.20
N ASP A 76 -10.81 -16.78 19.71
CA ASP A 76 -10.10 -17.93 20.30
C ASP A 76 -10.16 -19.16 19.36
N GLY A 77 -10.39 -18.94 18.06
CA GLY A 77 -10.60 -19.98 17.06
C GLY A 77 -9.79 -19.73 15.78
N TYR A 78 -8.99 -20.72 15.38
CA TYR A 78 -8.28 -20.76 14.10
C TYR A 78 -9.23 -21.19 12.97
N VAL A 79 -9.23 -20.47 11.85
CA VAL A 79 -9.75 -20.93 10.56
C VAL A 79 -8.81 -20.47 9.43
N GLU A 80 -8.65 -21.34 8.42
CA GLU A 80 -7.91 -21.08 7.19
C GLU A 80 -8.86 -20.41 6.18
N ASP A 81 -8.64 -19.14 5.84
CA ASP A 81 -8.79 -18.55 4.49
C ASP A 81 -8.84 -17.01 4.55
N MET A 82 -7.72 -16.34 4.20
CA MET A 82 -7.64 -14.88 4.07
C MET A 82 -7.34 -14.46 2.63
N ASP A 83 -8.39 -14.18 1.87
CA ASP A 83 -8.30 -13.40 0.62
C ASP A 83 -9.04 -12.03 0.69
N ASP A 84 -9.68 -11.68 1.83
CA ASP A 84 -10.53 -10.48 1.95
C ASP A 84 -9.97 -9.36 2.86
N VAL A 85 -8.68 -9.02 2.73
CA VAL A 85 -8.11 -7.81 3.35
C VAL A 85 -8.38 -6.56 2.48
N GLU A 86 -8.93 -6.73 1.27
CA GLU A 86 -9.09 -5.67 0.28
C GLU A 86 -10.30 -4.75 0.53
N THR A 87 -11.34 -5.24 1.21
CA THR A 87 -12.58 -4.50 1.52
C THR A 87 -12.50 -3.64 2.78
N ALA A 88 -11.41 -3.73 3.54
CA ALA A 88 -11.36 -3.18 4.89
C ALA A 88 -11.11 -1.67 5.00
N PHE A 89 -10.57 -1.05 3.95
CA PHE A 89 -10.03 0.30 4.05
C PHE A 89 -10.78 1.35 3.21
N THR A 90 -11.72 0.91 2.34
CA THR A 90 -12.49 1.82 1.47
C THR A 90 -13.79 2.32 2.10
N SER A 91 -14.27 1.69 3.17
CA SER A 91 -15.32 2.23 4.02
C SER A 91 -14.67 2.83 5.26
N SER A 92 -15.10 4.03 5.66
CA SER A 92 -14.81 4.59 6.99
C SER A 92 -14.77 3.48 8.04
N ALA A 93 -13.71 3.44 8.86
CA ALA A 93 -13.47 2.40 9.88
C ALA A 93 -14.67 2.18 10.85
N SER A 94 -15.67 3.05 10.82
CA SER A 94 -16.93 2.93 11.55
C SER A 94 -17.90 1.84 11.04
N ALA A 95 -17.70 1.27 9.84
CA ALA A 95 -18.69 0.38 9.21
C ALA A 95 -18.27 -1.08 9.05
N GLN A 96 -17.05 -1.47 9.45
CA GLN A 96 -16.65 -2.87 9.37
C GLN A 96 -17.09 -3.66 10.60
N GLU A 97 -17.85 -4.74 10.36
CA GLU A 97 -18.16 -5.69 11.42
C GLU A 97 -16.90 -6.40 11.91
N PRO A 98 -16.80 -6.69 13.22
CA PRO A 98 -15.66 -7.42 13.78
C PRO A 98 -15.54 -8.80 13.11
N ARG A 99 -14.36 -9.09 12.57
CA ARG A 99 -14.04 -10.43 12.06
C ARG A 99 -13.93 -11.40 13.24
N SER A 100 -14.26 -12.66 13.00
CA SER A 100 -14.10 -13.75 13.99
C SER A 100 -12.63 -14.06 14.29
N GLU A 101 -11.71 -13.52 13.51
CA GLU A 101 -10.27 -13.75 13.60
C GLU A 101 -9.57 -12.52 14.19
N ALA A 102 -8.61 -12.78 15.08
CA ALA A 102 -7.75 -11.73 15.61
C ALA A 102 -6.84 -11.15 14.51
N MET A 103 -6.62 -9.84 14.55
CA MET A 103 -5.71 -9.16 13.63
C MET A 103 -4.29 -9.74 13.79
N THR A 104 -3.71 -10.16 12.67
CA THR A 104 -2.32 -10.62 12.64
C THR A 104 -1.35 -9.45 12.80
N ASP A 105 -0.13 -9.73 13.27
CA ASP A 105 0.96 -8.73 13.31
C ASP A 105 1.19 -8.08 11.94
N ARG A 106 1.22 -8.91 10.90
CA ARG A 106 1.37 -8.45 9.52
C ARG A 106 0.26 -7.48 9.10
N GLU A 107 -1.01 -7.83 9.34
CA GLU A 107 -2.13 -6.95 9.00
C GLU A 107 -2.02 -5.61 9.71
N PHE A 108 -1.64 -5.62 11.00
CA PHE A 108 -1.43 -4.42 11.78
C PHE A 108 -0.38 -3.50 11.13
N HIS A 109 0.79 -4.05 10.79
CA HIS A 109 1.88 -3.31 10.14
C HIS A 109 1.52 -2.82 8.73
N ASP A 110 0.87 -3.66 7.92
CA ASP A 110 0.40 -3.27 6.58
C ASP A 110 -0.61 -2.13 6.64
N GLY A 111 -1.48 -2.09 7.65
CA GLY A 111 -2.42 -0.99 7.89
C GLY A 111 -1.70 0.33 8.17
N LEU A 112 -0.68 0.31 9.04
CA LEU A 112 0.14 1.50 9.32
C LEU A 112 0.82 2.04 8.05
N SER A 113 1.44 1.17 7.24
CA SER A 113 2.03 1.56 5.97
C SER A 113 1.00 2.21 5.03
N ARG A 114 -0.20 1.64 4.92
CA ARG A 114 -1.27 2.16 4.05
C ARG A 114 -1.76 3.54 4.49
N ILE A 115 -1.91 3.78 5.79
CA ILE A 115 -2.29 5.08 6.33
C ILE A 115 -1.25 6.14 5.92
N LEU A 116 0.04 5.87 6.12
CA LEU A 116 1.08 6.84 5.78
C LEU A 116 1.22 7.05 4.27
N ILE A 117 1.02 6.02 3.44
CA ILE A 117 1.03 6.14 1.97
C ILE A 117 -0.03 7.15 1.47
N ARG A 118 -1.14 7.31 2.20
CA ARG A 118 -2.20 8.25 1.82
C ARG A 118 -1.78 9.71 1.94
N ALA A 119 -0.73 10.02 2.69
CA ALA A 119 -0.10 11.35 2.68
C ALA A 119 0.42 11.75 1.29
N ARG A 120 0.65 10.77 0.40
CA ARG A 120 1.21 10.99 -0.94
C ARG A 120 2.51 11.79 -0.87
N ASP A 121 3.40 11.35 0.00
CA ASP A 121 4.73 11.90 0.22
C ASP A 121 5.77 10.78 0.17
N GLY A 122 6.75 10.90 -0.72
CA GLY A 122 7.82 9.92 -0.88
C GLY A 122 8.73 9.79 0.35
N HIS A 123 8.72 10.79 1.24
CA HIS A 123 9.55 10.86 2.44
C HIS A 123 8.83 10.33 3.69
N LEU A 124 7.50 10.19 3.64
CA LEU A 124 6.72 9.59 4.73
C LEU A 124 6.39 8.14 4.40
N SER A 125 7.14 7.21 4.98
CA SER A 125 6.94 5.78 4.79
C SER A 125 7.10 5.02 6.10
N TYR A 126 6.41 3.89 6.20
CA TYR A 126 6.54 2.95 7.31
C TYR A 126 6.88 1.58 6.73
N ASP A 127 8.02 1.04 7.14
CA ASP A 127 8.55 -0.23 6.69
C ASP A 127 8.79 -1.14 7.89
N ALA A 128 7.99 -2.20 8.03
CA ALA A 128 8.25 -3.25 9.01
C ALA A 128 9.17 -4.32 8.40
N ASP A 129 10.44 -4.31 8.77
CA ASP A 129 11.47 -5.19 8.17
C ASP A 129 11.14 -6.69 8.27
N CYS A 130 10.45 -7.11 9.33
CA CYS A 130 10.03 -8.48 9.56
C CYS A 130 9.21 -9.08 8.40
N PHE A 131 8.48 -8.24 7.66
CA PHE A 131 7.59 -8.65 6.57
C PHE A 131 8.14 -8.36 5.17
N ARG A 132 9.33 -7.73 5.07
CA ARG A 132 9.94 -7.36 3.78
C ARG A 132 10.68 -8.50 3.09
N ALA A 133 11.02 -9.57 3.80
CA ALA A 133 11.95 -10.59 3.33
C ALA A 133 11.31 -11.61 2.37
N PHE A 134 10.66 -11.15 1.30
CA PHE A 134 10.40 -11.99 0.14
C PHE A 134 11.11 -11.39 -1.08
N ARG A 135 12.04 -12.16 -1.66
CA ARG A 135 12.62 -11.80 -2.96
C ARG A 135 11.63 -12.21 -4.04
N TYR A 136 10.75 -11.30 -4.41
CA TYR A 136 9.99 -11.45 -5.64
C TYR A 136 10.88 -11.05 -6.81
N GLN A 137 11.32 -12.04 -7.59
CA GLN A 137 12.05 -11.79 -8.82
C GLN A 137 11.04 -11.57 -9.95
N GLN A 138 10.69 -10.31 -10.22
CA GLN A 138 9.89 -9.98 -11.39
C GLN A 138 10.63 -10.39 -12.66
N GLY A 139 9.96 -11.14 -13.53
CA GLY A 139 10.55 -11.61 -14.78
C GLY A 139 10.65 -10.55 -15.87
N LEU A 140 9.93 -9.44 -15.69
CA LEU A 140 9.81 -8.35 -16.64
C LEU A 140 10.16 -7.04 -15.95
N ILE A 141 10.87 -6.16 -16.66
CA ILE A 141 10.95 -4.73 -16.32
C ILE A 141 10.04 -4.01 -17.31
N MET A 142 9.15 -3.18 -16.80
CA MET A 142 8.23 -2.39 -17.61
C MET A 142 8.66 -0.93 -17.60
N ARG A 143 8.30 -0.21 -18.66
CA ARG A 143 8.44 1.25 -18.73
C ARG A 143 7.13 1.88 -19.16
N HIS A 144 6.87 3.05 -18.61
CA HIS A 144 5.74 3.88 -19.01
C HIS A 144 6.17 4.81 -20.14
N VAL A 145 5.36 4.92 -21.19
CA VAL A 145 5.59 5.82 -22.33
C VAL A 145 4.30 6.58 -22.62
N VAL A 146 4.38 7.91 -22.70
CA VAL A 146 3.25 8.74 -23.13
C VAL A 146 3.31 8.92 -24.64
N ARG A 147 2.27 8.51 -25.36
CA ARG A 147 2.14 8.72 -26.81
C ARG A 147 0.78 9.34 -27.12
N SER A 148 0.79 10.48 -27.81
CA SER A 148 -0.45 11.19 -28.20
C SER A 148 -1.38 11.45 -27.00
N GLY A 149 -0.81 11.79 -25.85
CA GLY A 149 -1.55 12.03 -24.60
C GLY A 149 -2.03 10.77 -23.88
N LYS A 150 -1.79 9.56 -24.40
CA LYS A 150 -2.15 8.29 -23.76
C LYS A 150 -0.93 7.63 -23.11
N ALA A 151 -1.09 7.26 -21.84
CA ALA A 151 -0.22 6.37 -21.10
C ALA A 151 -0.22 4.95 -21.71
N VAL A 152 0.95 4.42 -22.05
CA VAL A 152 1.11 3.03 -22.51
C VAL A 152 2.25 2.38 -21.74
N LEU A 153 1.97 1.24 -21.13
CA LEU A 153 2.98 0.39 -20.50
C LEU A 153 3.61 -0.52 -21.53
N LYS A 154 4.94 -0.59 -21.52
CA LYS A 154 5.70 -1.45 -22.42
C LYS A 154 6.64 -2.35 -21.64
N VAL A 155 6.85 -3.56 -22.14
CA VAL A 155 7.95 -4.40 -21.69
C VAL A 155 9.26 -3.73 -22.10
N HIS A 156 10.09 -3.37 -21.13
CA HIS A 156 11.42 -2.83 -21.38
C HIS A 156 12.47 -3.94 -21.49
N TYR A 157 12.37 -4.93 -20.61
CA TYR A 157 13.33 -6.03 -20.53
C TYR A 157 12.65 -7.30 -19.99
N VAL A 158 13.09 -8.45 -20.50
CA VAL A 158 12.70 -9.77 -20.02
C VAL A 158 13.93 -10.44 -19.43
N SER A 159 13.85 -10.90 -18.19
CA SER A 159 14.92 -11.67 -17.57
C SER A 159 15.14 -12.99 -18.31
N PRO A 160 16.39 -13.37 -18.65
CA PRO A 160 16.70 -14.65 -19.29
C PRO A 160 16.19 -15.86 -18.49
N TYR A 161 16.18 -15.75 -17.16
CA TYR A 161 15.62 -16.80 -16.31
C TYR A 161 14.12 -16.97 -16.56
N PHE A 162 13.37 -15.86 -16.53
CA PHE A 162 11.93 -15.87 -16.78
C PHE A 162 11.60 -16.38 -18.18
N GLN A 163 12.38 -15.94 -19.18
CA GLN A 163 12.20 -16.37 -20.57
C GLN A 163 12.32 -17.89 -20.72
N ARG A 164 13.35 -18.49 -20.11
CA ARG A 164 13.57 -19.96 -20.14
C ARG A 164 12.50 -20.73 -19.39
N VAL A 165 12.17 -20.30 -18.17
CA VAL A 165 11.26 -21.04 -17.28
C VAL A 165 9.82 -20.99 -17.80
N ASN A 166 9.41 -19.89 -18.42
CA ASN A 166 8.06 -19.70 -18.93
C ASN A 166 7.94 -19.93 -20.43
N ASN A 167 9.00 -20.46 -21.08
CA ASN A 167 9.05 -20.73 -22.51
C ASN A 167 8.60 -19.54 -23.38
N VAL A 168 9.02 -18.32 -23.02
CA VAL A 168 8.73 -17.10 -23.77
C VAL A 168 9.62 -17.09 -25.01
N GLN A 169 9.12 -17.67 -26.11
CA GLN A 169 9.91 -17.89 -27.33
C GLN A 169 10.01 -16.66 -28.25
N GLN A 170 9.13 -15.67 -28.08
CA GLN A 170 9.16 -14.43 -28.84
C GLN A 170 9.83 -13.31 -28.03
N ASP A 171 10.57 -12.44 -28.71
CA ASP A 171 11.03 -11.20 -28.09
C ASP A 171 9.81 -10.29 -27.88
N ILE A 172 9.30 -10.28 -26.66
CA ILE A 172 8.19 -9.43 -26.23
C ILE A 172 8.67 -8.02 -25.81
N SER A 173 9.97 -7.72 -25.97
CA SER A 173 10.48 -6.37 -25.69
C SER A 173 9.76 -5.35 -26.57
N ASN A 174 9.39 -4.22 -25.97
CA ASN A 174 8.56 -3.16 -26.54
C ASN A 174 7.10 -3.50 -26.87
N CYS A 175 6.62 -4.72 -26.59
CA CYS A 175 5.20 -5.01 -26.64
C CYS A 175 4.43 -4.16 -25.60
N ASP A 176 3.21 -3.80 -25.96
CA ASP A 176 2.29 -3.11 -25.05
C ASP A 176 1.75 -4.11 -24.03
N VAL A 177 1.78 -3.71 -22.76
CA VAL A 177 1.10 -4.43 -21.68
C VAL A 177 -0.29 -3.81 -21.57
N VAL A 178 -1.31 -4.54 -22.02
CA VAL A 178 -2.69 -4.03 -22.11
C VAL A 178 -3.54 -4.47 -20.92
N ILE A 179 -3.35 -5.70 -20.42
CA ILE A 179 -4.16 -6.30 -19.36
C ILE A 179 -3.25 -6.95 -18.33
N ILE A 180 -3.57 -6.77 -17.05
CA ILE A 180 -2.98 -7.48 -15.91
C ILE A 180 -4.15 -7.97 -15.04
N GLN A 181 -4.24 -9.28 -14.82
CA GLN A 181 -5.32 -9.91 -14.03
C GLN A 181 -6.72 -9.42 -14.45
N ASP A 182 -7.02 -9.49 -15.74
CA ASP A 182 -8.31 -9.10 -16.33
C ASP A 182 -8.70 -7.62 -16.16
N ARG A 183 -7.76 -6.75 -15.77
CA ARG A 183 -7.94 -5.28 -15.69
C ARG A 183 -7.00 -4.55 -16.64
N ASP A 184 -7.35 -3.33 -17.04
CA ASP A 184 -6.44 -2.46 -17.80
C ASP A 184 -5.11 -2.34 -17.04
N ALA A 185 -3.99 -2.55 -17.74
CA ALA A 185 -2.69 -2.61 -17.10
C ALA A 185 -2.30 -1.29 -16.41
N SER A 186 -2.67 -0.15 -16.99
CA SER A 186 -2.35 1.16 -16.42
C SER A 186 -3.18 1.41 -15.16
N GLU A 187 -4.46 1.08 -15.22
CA GLU A 187 -5.35 1.12 -14.05
C GLU A 187 -4.86 0.19 -12.94
N TYR A 188 -4.47 -1.05 -13.26
CA TYR A 188 -3.95 -2.01 -12.29
C TYR A 188 -2.71 -1.49 -11.59
N ILE A 189 -1.70 -1.03 -12.34
CA ILE A 189 -0.45 -0.52 -11.76
C ILE A 189 -0.71 0.75 -10.95
N GLN A 190 -1.56 1.66 -11.42
CA GLN A 190 -1.91 2.86 -10.65
C GLN A 190 -2.59 2.49 -9.33
N ASN A 191 -3.58 1.61 -9.35
CA ASN A 191 -4.27 1.14 -8.15
C ASN A 191 -3.32 0.44 -7.18
N TRP A 192 -2.40 -0.38 -7.70
CA TRP A 192 -1.40 -1.04 -6.87
C TRP A 192 -0.42 -0.04 -6.25
N ALA A 193 0.12 0.88 -7.04
CA ALA A 193 1.06 1.91 -6.57
C ALA A 193 0.39 2.83 -5.54
N ASP A 194 -0.87 3.20 -5.78
CA ASP A 194 -1.67 4.01 -4.88
C ASP A 194 -1.82 3.37 -3.50
N LYS A 195 -1.98 2.05 -3.45
CA LYS A 195 -2.17 1.27 -2.22
C LYS A 195 -0.87 0.87 -1.52
N HIS A 196 0.20 0.60 -2.26
CA HIS A 196 1.35 -0.14 -1.73
C HIS A 196 2.70 0.57 -1.79
N ILE A 197 2.81 1.68 -2.52
CA ILE A 197 4.08 2.40 -2.67
C ILE A 197 3.96 3.77 -2.02
N ALA A 198 4.84 4.11 -1.07
CA ALA A 198 5.02 5.49 -0.61
C ALA A 198 6.02 6.24 -1.50
N SER A 199 7.12 5.56 -1.88
CA SER A 199 8.25 6.14 -2.61
C SER A 199 7.86 6.83 -3.92
N SER A 200 8.44 8.01 -4.15
CA SER A 200 8.27 8.82 -5.37
C SER A 200 6.86 9.35 -5.61
N LYS A 201 6.01 9.36 -4.57
CA LYS A 201 4.81 10.20 -4.52
C LYS A 201 5.21 11.57 -3.98
N ASP A 202 6.00 12.35 -4.71
CA ASP A 202 6.25 13.73 -4.33
C ASP A 202 5.33 14.62 -5.15
N ALA A 203 4.20 14.98 -4.56
CA ALA A 203 3.26 15.92 -5.17
C ALA A 203 3.85 17.34 -5.12
N ASN A 204 4.80 17.65 -6.01
CA ASN A 204 5.34 18.99 -6.25
C ASN A 204 5.94 19.71 -5.03
N ILE A 205 7.23 19.47 -4.76
CA ILE A 205 8.13 20.55 -4.32
C ILE A 205 8.58 21.33 -5.59
N SER A 206 7.63 21.89 -6.33
CA SER A 206 7.94 22.90 -7.34
C SER A 206 7.34 24.21 -6.86
N THR A 207 8.04 24.85 -5.94
CA THR A 207 7.86 26.28 -5.71
C THR A 207 8.16 27.03 -7.02
N PRO A 208 7.41 28.10 -7.35
CA PRO A 208 7.74 28.98 -8.47
C PRO A 208 9.14 29.61 -8.36
#